data_AF-A0A3D2GMA4-F1
#
_entry.id   AF-A0A3D2GMA4-F1
#
_cell.length_a   1.000
_cell.length_b   1.000
_cell.length_c   1.000
_cell.angle_alpha   90.00
_cell.angle_beta   90.00
_cell.angle_gamma   90.00
#
_symmetry.space_group_name_H-M   'P 1'
#
loop_
_entity.id
_entity.type
_entity.pdbx_description
1 polymer ?
#
loop_
_entity_poly.entity_id
_entity_poly.type
_entity_poly.pdbx_seq_one_letter_code
_entity_poly.pdbx_strand_id
1 'polypeptide(L)'
;MKITAIHEKTASIASPIANAYIDFSKMTCSVVAVVTDVIRDGKPVVGYGFNSNGRYGQGALMRDRFIDRVMEADPDTLVDEQNDNLDPFAIWDTLMKNEKPGGHGERSVAVGTIDMAVWDAVAKIAGVPLWRLLADRYRDGDADDSVWVYAAGGYYYPGKDHAKLQDEMKGYLDLGYEVVKMKIGGVPLADDLKRIEAVIDVVGDGKNLAVDANGRFDLDTTLAYGEAMKPYNLFWYEEAGDPLDYEIQARL
;
A
#
# COMPACT_ATOMS: atom_id res chain seq x y z
N MET A 1 14.90 -19.35 19.62
CA MET A 1 14.27 -19.56 18.29
C MET A 1 15.05 -18.77 17.26
N LYS A 2 14.94 -19.08 15.95
CA LYS A 2 15.66 -18.32 14.92
C LYS A 2 14.96 -18.28 13.57
N ILE A 3 15.30 -17.25 12.79
CA ILE A 3 15.05 -17.20 11.35
C ILE A 3 16.06 -18.14 10.67
N THR A 4 15.56 -19.09 9.88
CA THR A 4 16.38 -20.10 9.19
C THR A 4 16.60 -19.77 7.72
N ALA A 5 15.71 -18.99 7.12
CA ALA A 5 15.87 -18.45 5.77
C ALA A 5 14.97 -17.24 5.55
N ILE A 6 15.38 -16.33 4.67
CA ILE A 6 14.50 -15.32 4.08
C ILE A 6 14.56 -15.49 2.56
N HIS A 7 13.40 -15.71 1.95
CA HIS A 7 13.27 -15.84 0.50
C HIS A 7 12.57 -14.62 -0.08
N GLU A 8 13.01 -14.17 -1.24
CA GLU A 8 12.31 -13.16 -2.05
C GLU A 8 12.02 -13.73 -3.44
N LYS A 9 10.84 -13.40 -3.96
CA LYS A 9 10.55 -13.53 -5.39
C LYS A 9 9.82 -12.30 -5.91
N THR A 10 10.28 -11.78 -7.05
CA THR A 10 9.59 -10.70 -7.76
C THR A 10 8.48 -11.28 -8.63
N ALA A 11 7.26 -10.76 -8.48
CA ALA A 11 6.08 -11.12 -9.26
C ALA A 11 5.64 -9.97 -10.17
N SER A 12 5.16 -10.28 -11.37
CA SER A 12 4.54 -9.28 -12.25
C SER A 12 3.07 -9.10 -11.89
N ILE A 13 2.67 -7.84 -11.80
CA ILE A 13 1.28 -7.38 -11.66
C ILE A 13 0.93 -6.43 -12.81
N ALA A 14 1.59 -6.62 -13.95
CA ALA A 14 1.51 -5.72 -15.08
C ALA A 14 0.13 -5.75 -15.74
N SER A 15 -0.36 -4.58 -16.10
CA SER A 15 -1.58 -4.41 -16.89
C SER A 15 -1.54 -3.06 -17.63
N PRO A 16 -2.39 -2.85 -18.65
CA PRO A 16 -2.40 -1.58 -19.39
C PRO A 16 -3.26 -0.48 -18.73
N ILE A 17 -3.57 -0.60 -17.44
CA ILE A 17 -4.18 0.51 -16.68
C ILE A 17 -3.17 1.66 -16.56
N ALA A 18 -3.69 2.89 -16.54
CA ALA A 18 -2.90 4.10 -16.33
C ALA A 18 -3.62 5.09 -15.42
N ASN A 19 -2.84 5.90 -14.71
CA ASN A 19 -3.31 7.09 -14.00
C ASN A 19 -2.69 8.34 -14.65
N ALA A 20 -2.78 9.50 -14.00
CA ALA A 20 -2.24 10.75 -14.54
C ALA A 20 -0.71 10.79 -14.68
N TYR A 21 0.01 9.91 -13.95
CA TYR A 21 1.46 9.96 -13.83
C TYR A 21 2.16 8.77 -14.49
N ILE A 22 1.63 7.56 -14.31
CA ILE A 22 2.24 6.29 -14.74
C ILE A 22 1.23 5.38 -15.43
N ASP A 23 1.76 4.46 -16.24
CA ASP A 23 1.08 3.21 -16.60
C ASP A 23 1.67 2.02 -15.83
N PHE A 24 0.91 0.92 -15.78
CA PHE A 24 1.28 -0.29 -15.04
C PHE A 24 1.84 -1.39 -15.95
N SER A 25 2.26 -1.08 -17.18
CA SER A 25 2.64 -2.07 -18.21
C SER A 25 3.83 -2.95 -17.83
N LYS A 26 4.63 -2.51 -16.86
CA LYS A 26 5.80 -3.24 -16.33
C LYS A 26 5.76 -3.43 -14.83
N MET A 27 4.60 -3.18 -14.20
CA MET A 27 4.51 -3.16 -12.75
C MET A 27 4.82 -4.53 -12.14
N THR A 28 5.57 -4.52 -11.04
CA THR A 28 5.96 -5.70 -10.28
C THR A 28 5.78 -5.44 -8.78
N CYS A 29 5.79 -6.51 -7.99
CA CYS A 29 5.95 -6.45 -6.53
C CYS A 29 6.91 -7.57 -6.09
N SER A 30 7.55 -7.40 -4.94
CA SER A 30 8.26 -8.47 -4.26
C SER A 30 7.31 -9.22 -3.32
N VAL A 31 7.47 -10.53 -3.25
CA VAL A 31 6.88 -11.40 -2.24
C VAL A 31 8.01 -11.99 -1.41
N VAL A 32 7.91 -11.89 -0.09
CA VAL A 32 8.91 -12.33 0.87
C VAL A 32 8.35 -13.45 1.75
N ALA A 33 9.20 -14.41 2.09
CA ALA A 33 8.92 -15.42 3.11
C ALA A 33 10.05 -15.44 4.15
N VAL A 34 9.72 -15.20 5.42
CA VAL A 34 10.62 -15.33 6.58
C VAL A 34 10.33 -16.67 7.24
N VAL A 35 11.26 -17.62 7.07
CA VAL A 35 11.14 -19.00 7.56
C VAL A 35 11.79 -19.09 8.93
N THR A 36 11.09 -19.67 9.91
CA THR A 36 11.60 -19.86 11.27
C THR A 36 11.80 -21.34 11.59
N ASP A 37 12.50 -21.64 12.69
CA ASP A 37 12.57 -22.99 13.25
C ASP A 37 11.41 -23.31 14.23
N VAL A 38 10.52 -22.34 14.48
CA VAL A 38 9.38 -22.52 15.38
C VAL A 38 8.33 -23.40 14.72
N ILE A 39 7.87 -24.42 15.44
CA ILE A 39 6.78 -25.30 15.00
C ILE A 39 5.47 -24.88 15.66
N ARG A 40 4.43 -24.69 14.85
CA ARG A 40 3.02 -24.57 15.27
C ARG A 40 2.19 -25.53 14.42
N ASP A 41 1.28 -26.27 15.05
CA ASP A 41 0.39 -27.23 14.37
C ASP A 41 1.13 -28.22 13.46
N GLY A 42 2.31 -28.68 13.90
CA GLY A 42 3.15 -29.64 13.18
C GLY A 42 3.87 -29.09 11.94
N LYS A 43 3.89 -27.77 11.73
CA LYS A 43 4.57 -27.12 10.60
C LYS A 43 5.46 -25.97 11.05
N PRO A 44 6.56 -25.68 10.33
CA PRO A 44 7.35 -24.47 10.55
C PRO A 44 6.50 -23.22 10.36
N VAL A 45 6.66 -22.25 11.25
CA VAL A 45 6.06 -20.92 11.09
C VAL A 45 6.83 -20.17 10.02
N VAL A 46 6.09 -19.72 9.00
CA VAL A 46 6.58 -18.87 7.92
C VAL A 46 5.74 -17.61 7.89
N GLY A 47 6.43 -16.47 8.04
CA GLY A 47 5.84 -15.15 7.83
C GLY A 47 5.93 -14.75 6.36
N TYR A 48 4.92 -14.06 5.85
CA TYR A 48 4.84 -13.61 4.46
C TYR A 48 4.59 -12.11 4.37
N GLY A 49 5.17 -11.49 3.35
CA GLY A 49 4.97 -10.07 3.06
C GLY A 49 5.02 -9.80 1.57
N PHE A 50 4.37 -8.72 1.14
CA PHE A 50 4.51 -8.19 -0.23
C PHE A 50 4.42 -6.66 -0.20
N ASN A 51 5.09 -5.99 -1.15
CA ASN A 51 4.90 -4.55 -1.29
C ASN A 51 3.70 -4.18 -2.15
N SER A 52 3.10 -3.03 -1.83
CA SER A 52 2.05 -2.38 -2.61
C SER A 52 2.49 -2.08 -4.05
N ASN A 53 1.50 -1.85 -4.91
CA ASN A 53 1.70 -1.46 -6.29
C ASN A 53 2.33 -0.05 -6.43
N GLY A 54 2.84 0.29 -7.62
CA GLY A 54 3.37 1.62 -7.95
C GLY A 54 4.88 1.77 -7.77
N ARG A 55 5.52 0.98 -6.89
CA ARG A 55 6.96 1.12 -6.56
C ARG A 55 7.84 -0.05 -7.00
N TYR A 56 7.31 -0.99 -7.77
CA TYR A 56 8.03 -2.16 -8.31
C TYR A 56 8.57 -3.12 -7.22
N GLY A 57 8.97 -4.32 -7.64
CA GLY A 57 9.67 -5.28 -6.78
C GLY A 57 11.10 -4.84 -6.48
N GLN A 58 11.59 -5.18 -5.29
CA GLN A 58 12.89 -4.76 -4.74
C GLN A 58 13.83 -5.94 -4.48
N GLY A 59 13.71 -7.00 -5.28
CA GLY A 59 14.43 -8.25 -5.02
C GLY A 59 15.96 -8.12 -4.95
N ALA A 60 16.56 -7.27 -5.79
CA ALA A 60 18.01 -7.02 -5.74
C ALA A 60 18.41 -6.34 -4.43
N LEU A 61 17.71 -5.27 -4.01
CA LEU A 61 17.99 -4.62 -2.73
C LEU A 61 17.84 -5.57 -1.54
N MET A 62 16.81 -6.42 -1.55
CA MET A 62 16.60 -7.39 -0.48
C MET A 62 17.75 -8.40 -0.42
N ARG A 63 18.05 -9.08 -1.53
CA ARG A 63 19.09 -10.12 -1.57
C ARG A 63 20.50 -9.58 -1.35
N ASP A 64 20.84 -8.46 -1.99
CA ASP A 64 22.22 -7.98 -2.04
C ASP A 64 22.60 -7.16 -0.79
N ARG A 65 21.63 -6.85 0.08
CA ARG A 65 21.86 -5.91 1.19
C ARG A 65 21.14 -6.24 2.49
N PHE A 66 19.83 -6.50 2.44
CA PHE A 66 19.02 -6.53 3.66
C PHE A 66 18.90 -7.93 4.26
N ILE A 67 18.69 -8.96 3.42
CA ILE A 67 18.55 -10.34 3.88
C ILE A 67 19.82 -10.81 4.60
N ASP A 68 21.00 -10.59 4.00
CA ASP A 68 22.27 -11.04 4.58
C ASP A 68 22.51 -10.43 5.97
N ARG A 69 22.11 -9.16 6.21
CA ARG A 69 22.24 -8.54 7.55
C ARG A 69 21.51 -9.33 8.64
N VAL A 70 20.33 -9.86 8.33
CA VAL A 70 19.55 -10.68 9.28
C VAL A 70 20.11 -12.10 9.36
N MET A 71 20.51 -12.68 8.22
CA MET A 71 21.04 -14.05 8.18
C MET A 71 22.44 -14.20 8.81
N GLU A 72 23.23 -13.12 8.85
CA GLU A 72 24.57 -13.06 9.45
C GLU A 72 24.55 -12.60 10.93
N ALA A 73 23.43 -12.05 11.41
CA ALA A 73 23.30 -11.63 12.80
C ALA A 73 23.27 -12.83 13.75
N ASP A 74 23.70 -12.59 15.00
CA ASP A 74 23.50 -13.55 16.07
C ASP A 74 21.98 -13.70 16.33
N PRO A 75 21.39 -14.89 16.17
CA PRO A 75 19.95 -15.09 16.37
C PRO A 75 19.48 -14.66 17.76
N ASP A 76 20.33 -14.77 18.78
CA ASP A 76 19.99 -14.39 20.15
C ASP A 76 19.83 -12.87 20.31
N THR A 77 20.32 -12.07 19.36
CA THR A 77 20.09 -10.61 19.32
C THR A 77 18.80 -10.21 18.59
N LEU A 78 18.08 -11.17 17.99
CA LEU A 78 16.87 -10.94 17.19
C LEU A 78 15.59 -11.41 17.89
N VAL A 79 15.68 -11.74 19.17
CA VAL A 79 14.58 -12.29 19.97
C VAL A 79 14.16 -11.33 21.08
N ASP A 80 12.86 -11.32 21.35
CA ASP A 80 12.25 -10.70 22.50
C ASP A 80 12.18 -11.74 23.62
N GLU A 81 13.15 -11.70 24.53
CA GLU A 81 13.24 -12.66 25.65
C GLU A 81 12.02 -12.63 26.56
N GLN A 82 11.36 -11.48 26.70
CA GLN A 82 10.21 -11.33 27.59
C GLN A 82 8.98 -12.06 27.03
N ASN A 83 8.84 -12.07 25.71
CA ASN A 83 7.71 -12.66 25.01
C ASN A 83 8.02 -14.03 24.37
N ASP A 84 9.23 -14.57 24.56
CA ASP A 84 9.74 -15.79 23.91
C ASP A 84 9.40 -15.82 22.41
N ASN A 85 9.78 -14.75 21.70
CA ASN A 85 9.43 -14.54 20.29
C ASN A 85 10.57 -13.84 19.53
N LEU A 86 10.43 -13.62 18.22
CA LEU A 86 11.28 -12.69 17.48
C LEU A 86 10.95 -11.25 17.92
N ASP A 87 11.97 -10.38 17.92
CA ASP A 87 11.82 -8.94 18.16
C ASP A 87 11.80 -8.18 16.83
N PRO A 88 10.63 -7.66 16.37
CA PRO A 88 10.55 -6.86 15.16
C PRO A 88 11.46 -5.63 15.15
N PHE A 89 11.69 -5.01 16.31
CA PHE A 89 12.49 -3.80 16.42
C PHE A 89 13.98 -4.11 16.28
N ALA A 90 14.48 -5.15 16.95
CA ALA A 90 15.85 -5.60 16.80
C ALA A 90 16.16 -6.06 15.37
N ILE A 91 15.20 -6.73 14.72
CA ILE A 91 15.31 -7.13 13.32
C ILE A 91 15.33 -5.89 12.41
N TRP A 92 14.48 -4.89 12.66
CA TRP A 92 14.48 -3.64 11.90
C TRP A 92 15.82 -2.89 12.02
N ASP A 93 16.34 -2.74 13.23
CA ASP A 93 17.64 -2.11 13.48
C ASP A 93 18.78 -2.86 12.78
N THR A 94 18.72 -4.19 12.78
CA THR A 94 19.66 -5.06 12.06
C THR A 94 19.57 -4.84 10.55
N LEU A 95 18.36 -4.81 9.97
CA LEU A 95 18.13 -4.51 8.56
C LEU A 95 18.68 -3.13 8.19
N MET A 96 18.56 -2.14 9.07
CA MET A 96 18.91 -0.74 8.80
C MET A 96 20.35 -0.36 9.15
N LYS A 97 21.13 -1.29 9.71
CA LYS A 97 22.55 -1.07 10.03
C LYS A 97 23.33 -0.57 8.81
N ASN A 98 24.12 0.49 9.00
CA ASN A 98 24.93 1.17 7.98
C ASN A 98 24.15 1.83 6.82
N GLU A 99 22.84 2.07 6.95
CA GLU A 99 22.10 2.92 6.03
C GLU A 99 22.32 4.41 6.36
N LYS A 100 22.78 5.22 5.39
CA LYS A 100 22.86 6.68 5.56
C LYS A 100 21.46 7.32 5.66
N PRO A 101 21.33 8.48 6.32
CA PRO A 101 20.06 9.22 6.37
C PRO A 101 19.67 9.83 5.01
N GLY A 102 18.38 10.17 4.84
CA GLY A 102 17.82 10.70 3.59
C GLY A 102 17.63 9.64 2.50
N GLY A 103 17.06 9.99 1.34
CA GLY A 103 16.87 9.02 0.24
C GLY A 103 15.88 7.90 0.59
N HIS A 104 14.68 8.28 1.03
CA HIS A 104 13.63 7.36 1.48
C HIS A 104 12.76 6.84 0.33
N GLY A 105 13.39 6.18 -0.64
CA GLY A 105 12.71 5.45 -1.70
C GLY A 105 13.37 4.09 -1.89
N GLU A 106 12.64 3.14 -2.50
CA GLU A 106 13.11 1.83 -2.95
C GLU A 106 13.55 0.91 -1.80
N ARG A 107 14.58 1.29 -1.02
CA ARG A 107 14.95 0.61 0.23
C ARG A 107 13.83 0.59 1.26
N SER A 108 13.01 1.63 1.31
CA SER A 108 11.84 1.67 2.20
C SER A 108 10.83 0.58 1.82
N VAL A 109 10.67 0.31 0.53
CA VAL A 109 9.82 -0.77 0.01
C VAL A 109 10.45 -2.14 0.34
N ALA A 110 11.77 -2.27 0.17
CA ALA A 110 12.48 -3.51 0.51
C ALA A 110 12.33 -3.87 2.00
N VAL A 111 12.67 -2.94 2.88
CA VAL A 111 12.61 -3.13 4.33
C VAL A 111 11.17 -3.31 4.80
N GLY A 112 10.22 -2.51 4.31
CA GLY A 112 8.81 -2.64 4.67
C GLY A 112 8.18 -3.99 4.27
N THR A 113 8.65 -4.60 3.17
CA THR A 113 8.16 -5.93 2.78
C THR A 113 8.68 -7.04 3.69
N ILE A 114 9.94 -6.93 4.12
CA ILE A 114 10.54 -7.87 5.08
C ILE A 114 9.88 -7.68 6.45
N ASP A 115 9.69 -6.44 6.89
CA ASP A 115 9.00 -6.08 8.13
C ASP A 115 7.59 -6.70 8.20
N MET A 116 6.81 -6.60 7.12
CA MET A 116 5.50 -7.25 7.03
C MET A 116 5.57 -8.76 7.29
N ALA A 117 6.55 -9.44 6.68
CA ALA A 117 6.77 -10.87 6.89
C ALA A 117 7.23 -11.19 8.31
N VAL A 118 8.05 -10.34 8.92
CA VAL A 118 8.49 -10.48 10.33
C VAL A 118 7.29 -10.38 11.28
N TRP A 119 6.44 -9.36 11.13
CA TRP A 119 5.25 -9.21 11.97
C TRP A 119 4.24 -10.35 11.79
N ASP A 120 4.07 -10.85 10.56
CA ASP A 120 3.26 -12.04 10.30
C ASP A 120 3.83 -13.29 11.01
N ALA A 121 5.16 -13.50 10.96
CA ALA A 121 5.80 -14.58 11.72
C ALA A 121 5.61 -14.41 13.24
N VAL A 122 5.81 -13.21 13.78
CA VAL A 122 5.67 -12.92 15.22
C VAL A 122 4.26 -13.20 15.71
N ALA A 123 3.23 -12.76 14.98
CA ALA A 123 1.84 -13.02 15.32
C ALA A 123 1.50 -14.52 15.26
N LYS A 124 2.00 -15.23 14.23
CA LYS A 124 1.85 -16.69 14.11
C LYS A 124 2.55 -17.46 15.22
N ILE A 125 3.75 -17.05 15.64
CA ILE A 125 4.46 -17.63 16.78
C ILE A 125 3.65 -17.42 18.06
N ALA A 126 3.10 -16.22 18.26
CA ALA A 126 2.23 -15.89 19.39
C ALA A 126 0.86 -16.60 19.34
N GLY A 127 0.47 -17.15 18.18
CA GLY A 127 -0.80 -17.87 18.01
C GLY A 127 -2.02 -16.95 17.98
N VAL A 128 -1.85 -15.67 17.63
CA VAL A 128 -2.93 -14.67 17.58
C VAL A 128 -2.94 -13.92 16.25
N PRO A 129 -4.08 -13.35 15.82
CA PRO A 129 -4.10 -12.42 14.71
C PRO A 129 -3.21 -11.20 14.97
N LEU A 130 -2.53 -10.68 13.94
CA LEU A 130 -1.62 -9.54 14.10
C LEU A 130 -2.32 -8.30 14.68
N TRP A 131 -3.54 -7.99 14.24
CA TRP A 131 -4.30 -6.85 14.78
C TRP A 131 -4.55 -6.95 16.28
N ARG A 132 -4.76 -8.18 16.80
CA ARG A 132 -4.94 -8.43 18.24
C ARG A 132 -3.61 -8.26 18.98
N LEU A 133 -2.52 -8.81 18.44
CA LEU A 133 -1.18 -8.61 19.00
C LEU A 133 -0.82 -7.12 19.12
N LEU A 134 -1.15 -6.32 18.10
CA LEU A 134 -0.88 -4.87 18.11
C LEU A 134 -1.75 -4.14 19.14
N ALA A 135 -3.02 -4.51 19.28
CA ALA A 135 -3.90 -3.96 20.32
C ALA A 135 -3.38 -4.28 21.73
N ASP A 136 -2.99 -5.53 21.97
CA ASP A 136 -2.47 -5.98 23.27
C ASP A 136 -1.16 -5.26 23.63
N ARG A 137 -0.29 -4.98 22.65
CA ARG A 137 0.99 -4.29 22.87
C ARG A 137 0.88 -2.78 23.03
N TYR A 138 -0.05 -2.13 22.32
CA TYR A 138 -0.03 -0.67 22.16
C TYR A 138 -1.35 0.04 22.50
N ARG A 139 -2.40 -0.71 22.83
CA ARG A 139 -3.74 -0.18 23.14
C ARG A 139 -4.41 -0.89 24.31
N ASP A 140 -3.64 -1.47 25.23
CA ASP A 140 -4.16 -2.17 26.41
C ASP A 140 -5.20 -3.27 26.06
N GLY A 141 -5.04 -3.88 24.88
CA GLY A 141 -5.95 -4.91 24.35
C GLY A 141 -7.23 -4.37 23.71
N ASP A 142 -7.41 -3.05 23.64
CA ASP A 142 -8.55 -2.43 22.96
C ASP A 142 -8.37 -2.48 21.44
N ALA A 143 -9.34 -3.06 20.75
CA ALA A 143 -9.32 -3.26 19.31
C ALA A 143 -10.71 -3.02 18.73
N ASP A 144 -10.76 -2.31 17.60
CA ASP A 144 -12.01 -2.10 16.86
C ASP A 144 -12.54 -3.43 16.27
N ASP A 145 -13.86 -3.62 16.32
CA ASP A 145 -14.52 -4.82 15.79
C ASP A 145 -14.60 -4.85 14.25
N SER A 146 -14.36 -3.71 13.60
CA SER A 146 -14.46 -3.57 12.14
C SER A 146 -13.55 -2.46 11.63
N VAL A 147 -13.21 -2.53 10.34
CA VAL A 147 -12.39 -1.53 9.65
C VAL A 147 -13.18 -1.03 8.45
N TRP A 148 -13.29 0.30 8.30
CA TRP A 148 -13.88 0.90 7.11
C TRP A 148 -12.98 0.70 5.89
N VAL A 149 -13.56 0.32 4.76
CA VAL A 149 -12.86 0.06 3.50
C VAL A 149 -13.57 0.74 2.33
N TYR A 150 -12.81 1.09 1.30
CA TYR A 150 -13.30 1.69 0.06
C TYR A 150 -12.70 0.99 -1.16
N ALA A 151 -13.37 1.06 -2.30
CA ALA A 151 -12.88 0.47 -3.55
C ALA A 151 -12.11 1.49 -4.38
N ALA A 152 -10.83 1.23 -4.65
CA ALA A 152 -10.00 2.08 -5.52
C ALA A 152 -9.85 1.47 -6.91
N GLY A 153 -10.23 2.22 -7.94
CA GLY A 153 -10.18 1.80 -9.33
C GLY A 153 -10.28 3.00 -10.26
N GLY A 154 -11.17 2.91 -11.25
CA GLY A 154 -11.49 4.03 -12.14
C GLY A 154 -10.30 4.51 -12.96
N TYR A 155 -9.36 3.62 -13.25
CA TYR A 155 -8.18 3.89 -14.07
C TYR A 155 -8.57 4.23 -15.51
N TYR A 156 -7.69 4.97 -16.18
CA TYR A 156 -7.69 5.07 -17.63
C TYR A 156 -7.23 3.73 -18.24
N TYR A 157 -7.83 3.35 -19.36
CA TYR A 157 -7.54 2.10 -20.03
C TYR A 157 -7.86 2.20 -21.53
N PRO A 158 -7.06 1.61 -22.44
CA PRO A 158 -7.32 1.67 -23.87
C PRO A 158 -8.72 1.17 -24.25
N GLY A 159 -9.53 2.03 -24.86
CA GLY A 159 -10.89 1.70 -25.29
C GLY A 159 -11.92 1.57 -24.15
N LYS A 160 -11.62 2.09 -22.96
CA LYS A 160 -12.56 2.20 -21.86
C LYS A 160 -13.30 3.54 -21.94
N ASP A 161 -14.61 3.46 -22.14
CA ASP A 161 -15.54 4.59 -22.19
C ASP A 161 -16.27 4.76 -20.85
N HIS A 162 -17.24 5.68 -20.80
CA HIS A 162 -18.02 5.95 -19.59
C HIS A 162 -18.87 4.74 -19.18
N ALA A 163 -19.46 4.00 -20.13
CA ALA A 163 -20.27 2.83 -19.81
C ALA A 163 -19.44 1.76 -19.07
N LYS A 164 -18.23 1.45 -19.56
CA LYS A 164 -17.32 0.51 -18.87
C LYS A 164 -16.81 1.03 -17.53
N LEU A 165 -16.66 2.35 -17.38
CA LEU A 165 -16.33 2.95 -16.08
C LEU A 165 -17.49 2.80 -15.10
N GLN A 166 -18.72 3.04 -15.54
CA GLN A 166 -19.93 2.86 -14.74
C GLN A 166 -20.13 1.40 -14.32
N ASP A 167 -19.94 0.45 -15.24
CA ASP A 167 -20.01 -0.98 -14.97
C ASP A 167 -18.97 -1.42 -13.91
N GLU A 168 -17.75 -0.87 -13.95
CA GLU A 168 -16.74 -1.11 -12.91
C GLU A 168 -17.21 -0.63 -11.53
N MET A 169 -17.69 0.61 -11.45
CA MET A 169 -18.14 1.19 -10.16
C MET A 169 -19.33 0.44 -9.60
N LYS A 170 -20.29 0.05 -10.46
CA LYS A 170 -21.40 -0.81 -10.07
C LYS A 170 -20.90 -2.16 -9.53
N GLY A 171 -19.89 -2.75 -10.15
CA GLY A 171 -19.26 -3.97 -9.65
C GLY A 171 -18.70 -3.82 -8.22
N TYR A 172 -18.17 -2.65 -7.86
CA TYR A 172 -17.76 -2.38 -6.48
C TYR A 172 -18.95 -2.26 -5.53
N LEU A 173 -20.03 -1.57 -5.93
CA LEU A 173 -21.24 -1.48 -5.10
C LEU A 173 -21.87 -2.87 -4.87
N ASP A 174 -21.89 -3.73 -5.89
CA ASP A 174 -22.40 -5.10 -5.80
C ASP A 174 -21.58 -5.97 -4.82
N LEU A 175 -20.32 -5.60 -4.53
CA LEU A 175 -19.46 -6.22 -3.51
C LEU A 175 -19.66 -5.63 -2.10
N GLY A 176 -20.51 -4.61 -1.95
CA GLY A 176 -20.84 -3.98 -0.67
C GLY A 176 -20.00 -2.74 -0.32
N TYR A 177 -19.19 -2.21 -1.24
CA TYR A 177 -18.50 -0.94 -1.01
C TYR A 177 -19.47 0.24 -1.13
N GLU A 178 -19.39 1.17 -0.18
CA GLU A 178 -20.21 2.39 -0.19
C GLU A 178 -19.48 3.59 -0.83
N VAL A 179 -18.15 3.61 -0.74
CA VAL A 179 -17.30 4.66 -1.30
C VAL A 179 -16.35 4.06 -2.33
N VAL A 180 -16.26 4.71 -3.49
CA VAL A 180 -15.35 4.34 -4.58
C VAL A 180 -14.38 5.48 -4.89
N LYS A 181 -13.22 5.16 -5.45
CA LYS A 181 -12.22 6.14 -5.92
C LYS A 181 -11.89 5.93 -7.40
N MET A 182 -11.77 7.03 -8.13
CA MET A 182 -11.36 7.03 -9.55
C MET A 182 -10.16 7.93 -9.82
N LYS A 183 -9.47 7.69 -10.94
CA LYS A 183 -8.34 8.51 -11.40
C LYS A 183 -8.80 9.71 -12.20
N ILE A 184 -8.17 10.86 -12.01
CA ILE A 184 -8.33 12.10 -12.79
C ILE A 184 -6.97 12.63 -13.24
N GLY A 185 -6.91 13.64 -14.12
CA GLY A 185 -5.68 14.30 -14.57
C GLY A 185 -4.95 13.63 -15.74
N GLY A 186 -5.44 12.48 -16.22
CA GLY A 186 -4.89 11.79 -17.40
C GLY A 186 -5.55 12.17 -18.73
N VAL A 187 -6.60 12.99 -18.69
CA VAL A 187 -7.32 13.57 -19.85
C VAL A 187 -7.63 15.05 -19.58
N PRO A 188 -8.12 15.83 -20.57
CA PRO A 188 -8.50 17.22 -20.32
C PRO A 188 -9.57 17.35 -19.21
N LEU A 189 -9.49 18.42 -18.42
CA LEU A 189 -10.42 18.69 -17.29
C LEU A 189 -11.89 18.46 -17.65
N ALA A 190 -12.34 19.01 -18.78
CA ALA A 190 -13.73 18.89 -19.22
C ALA A 190 -14.16 17.42 -19.48
N ASP A 191 -13.23 16.54 -19.84
CA ASP A 191 -13.52 15.12 -20.04
C ASP A 191 -13.48 14.36 -18.72
N ASP A 192 -12.60 14.74 -17.78
CA ASP A 192 -12.64 14.21 -16.42
C ASP A 192 -13.92 14.58 -15.68
N LEU A 193 -14.44 15.81 -15.84
CA LEU A 193 -15.72 16.20 -15.27
C LEU A 193 -16.86 15.30 -15.75
N LYS A 194 -16.92 14.98 -17.06
CA LYS A 194 -17.92 14.04 -17.60
C LYS A 194 -17.75 12.62 -17.04
N ARG A 195 -16.51 12.19 -16.80
CA ARG A 195 -16.25 10.89 -16.15
C ARG A 195 -16.71 10.88 -14.69
N ILE A 196 -16.49 11.98 -13.97
CA ILE A 196 -16.97 12.17 -12.59
C ILE A 196 -18.50 12.13 -12.56
N GLU A 197 -19.17 12.91 -13.41
CA GLU A 197 -20.64 12.91 -13.54
C GLU A 197 -21.18 11.50 -13.81
N ALA A 198 -20.57 10.77 -14.75
CA ALA A 198 -20.97 9.41 -15.07
C ALA A 198 -20.85 8.44 -13.88
N VAL A 199 -19.81 8.59 -13.04
CA VAL A 199 -19.66 7.77 -11.83
C VAL A 199 -20.64 8.19 -10.74
N ILE A 200 -20.90 9.50 -10.56
CA ILE A 200 -21.91 10.01 -9.62
C ILE A 200 -23.29 9.46 -9.95
N ASP A 201 -23.66 9.35 -11.23
CA ASP A 201 -24.92 8.72 -11.65
C ASP A 201 -25.07 7.26 -11.16
N VAL A 202 -23.96 6.55 -10.94
CA VAL A 202 -23.94 5.17 -10.43
C VAL A 202 -23.93 5.13 -8.90
N VAL A 203 -23.12 5.96 -8.25
CA VAL A 203 -22.96 5.94 -6.79
C VAL A 203 -23.98 6.82 -6.05
N GLY A 204 -24.78 7.59 -6.79
CA GLY A 204 -25.91 8.38 -6.34
C GLY A 204 -25.58 9.74 -5.72
N ASP A 205 -24.41 9.90 -5.11
CA ASP A 205 -23.99 11.14 -4.42
C ASP A 205 -22.46 11.28 -4.54
N GLY A 206 -21.97 12.50 -4.77
CA GLY A 206 -20.54 12.76 -4.85
C GLY A 206 -19.80 12.42 -3.56
N LYS A 207 -20.48 12.43 -2.40
CA LYS A 207 -19.86 11.98 -1.14
C LYS A 207 -19.50 10.49 -1.14
N ASN A 208 -19.96 9.71 -2.12
CA ASN A 208 -19.59 8.31 -2.30
C ASN A 208 -18.45 8.14 -3.33
N LEU A 209 -17.91 9.24 -3.84
CA LEU A 209 -16.84 9.27 -4.85
C LEU A 209 -15.65 10.09 -4.37
N ALA A 210 -14.48 9.45 -4.35
CA ALA A 210 -13.19 10.09 -4.24
C ALA A 210 -12.50 10.20 -5.60
N VAL A 211 -11.66 11.22 -5.77
CA VAL A 211 -10.83 11.42 -6.98
C VAL A 211 -9.35 11.53 -6.63
N ASP A 212 -8.49 11.03 -7.51
CA ASP A 212 -7.04 10.94 -7.31
C ASP A 212 -6.29 11.39 -8.57
N ALA A 213 -5.47 12.44 -8.41
CA ALA A 213 -4.67 13.05 -9.49
C ALA A 213 -3.22 12.54 -9.53
N ASN A 214 -2.83 11.66 -8.60
CA ASN A 214 -1.51 11.03 -8.51
C ASN A 214 -0.32 11.99 -8.61
N GLY A 215 -0.45 13.16 -7.96
CA GLY A 215 0.55 14.20 -7.81
C GLY A 215 0.92 14.91 -9.10
N ARG A 216 0.06 14.86 -10.11
CA ARG A 216 0.42 15.28 -11.47
C ARG A 216 0.39 16.80 -11.68
N PHE A 217 -0.37 17.53 -10.87
CA PHE A 217 -0.70 18.91 -11.18
C PHE A 217 0.31 19.92 -10.63
N ASP A 218 0.47 21.03 -11.35
CA ASP A 218 1.03 22.26 -10.79
C ASP A 218 -0.03 23.02 -9.98
N LEU A 219 0.34 24.17 -9.40
CA LEU A 219 -0.56 24.96 -8.57
C LEU A 219 -1.82 25.41 -9.34
N ASP A 220 -1.65 25.98 -10.54
CA ASP A 220 -2.76 26.52 -11.31
C ASP A 220 -3.74 25.42 -11.72
N THR A 221 -3.23 24.26 -12.16
CA THR A 221 -4.06 23.10 -12.50
C THR A 221 -4.75 22.53 -11.27
N THR A 222 -4.05 22.46 -10.13
CA THR A 222 -4.60 22.01 -8.84
C THR A 222 -5.82 22.84 -8.45
N LEU A 223 -5.69 24.18 -8.50
CA LEU A 223 -6.77 25.11 -8.17
C LEU A 223 -7.90 25.03 -9.20
N ALA A 224 -7.59 24.92 -10.49
CA ALA A 224 -8.61 24.81 -11.54
C ALA A 224 -9.47 23.54 -11.39
N TYR A 225 -8.86 22.38 -11.11
CA TYR A 225 -9.58 21.16 -10.80
C TYR A 225 -10.39 21.31 -9.50
N GLY A 226 -9.79 21.87 -8.45
CA GLY A 226 -10.47 22.13 -7.18
C GLY A 226 -11.75 22.95 -7.36
N GLU A 227 -11.67 24.11 -8.01
CA GLU A 227 -12.83 24.97 -8.29
C GLU A 227 -13.90 24.26 -9.12
N ALA A 228 -13.50 23.54 -10.18
CA ALA A 228 -14.42 22.84 -11.05
C ALA A 228 -15.13 21.66 -10.36
N MET A 229 -14.49 21.02 -9.38
CA MET A 229 -15.03 19.86 -8.67
C MET A 229 -15.85 20.21 -7.42
N LYS A 230 -15.72 21.43 -6.87
CA LYS A 230 -16.46 21.89 -5.68
C LYS A 230 -17.98 21.58 -5.71
N PRO A 231 -18.71 21.80 -6.83
CA PRO A 231 -20.15 21.57 -6.87
C PRO A 231 -20.56 20.11 -6.65
N TYR A 232 -19.68 19.13 -6.90
CA TYR A 232 -20.01 17.71 -6.77
C TYR A 232 -19.98 17.20 -5.33
N ASN A 233 -19.41 17.95 -4.37
CA ASN A 233 -19.30 17.53 -2.97
C ASN A 233 -18.65 16.13 -2.83
N LEU A 234 -17.49 15.95 -3.47
CA LEU A 234 -16.75 14.69 -3.49
C LEU A 234 -16.26 14.28 -2.09
N PHE A 235 -16.06 12.97 -1.88
CA PHE A 235 -15.59 12.43 -0.59
C PHE A 235 -14.19 12.96 -0.23
N TRP A 236 -13.26 12.95 -1.19
CA TRP A 236 -11.97 13.65 -1.09
C TRP A 236 -11.36 13.94 -2.46
N TYR A 237 -10.37 14.82 -2.47
CA TYR A 237 -9.46 15.10 -3.59
C TYR A 237 -8.03 14.73 -3.18
N GLU A 238 -7.50 13.66 -3.76
CA GLU A 238 -6.24 13.03 -3.36
C GLU A 238 -5.08 13.42 -4.26
N GLU A 239 -3.94 13.71 -3.61
CA GLU A 239 -2.62 13.92 -4.22
C GLU A 239 -2.71 14.81 -5.47
N ALA A 240 -3.14 16.06 -5.30
CA ALA A 240 -3.31 16.99 -6.42
C ALA A 240 -1.96 17.29 -7.11
N GLY A 241 -1.02 17.85 -6.36
CA GLY A 241 0.34 18.17 -6.81
C GLY A 241 1.40 17.24 -6.23
N ASP A 242 2.67 17.53 -6.54
CA ASP A 242 3.82 16.71 -6.15
C ASP A 242 3.80 16.39 -4.63
N PRO A 243 4.02 15.13 -4.22
CA PRO A 243 3.99 14.73 -2.81
C PRO A 243 5.02 15.44 -1.92
N LEU A 244 6.02 16.11 -2.50
CA LEU A 244 7.04 16.90 -1.81
C LEU A 244 6.83 18.42 -1.93
N ASP A 245 5.84 18.87 -2.71
CA ASP A 245 5.46 20.28 -2.77
C ASP A 245 4.35 20.58 -1.74
N TYR A 246 4.77 20.77 -0.50
CA TYR A 246 3.87 21.09 0.60
C TYR A 246 3.16 22.45 0.43
N GLU A 247 3.73 23.38 -0.34
CA GLU A 247 3.17 24.71 -0.54
C GLU A 247 1.95 24.65 -1.48
N ILE A 248 1.98 23.80 -2.52
CA ILE A 248 0.81 23.55 -3.36
C ILE A 248 -0.36 23.07 -2.52
N GLN A 249 -0.12 22.08 -1.65
CA GLN A 249 -1.18 21.53 -0.79
C GLN A 249 -1.71 22.57 0.21
N ALA A 250 -0.85 23.45 0.73
CA ALA A 250 -1.26 24.50 1.69
C ALA A 250 -2.12 25.59 1.05
N ARG A 251 -2.07 25.75 -0.28
CA ARG A 251 -2.84 26.76 -1.03
C ARG A 251 -4.17 26.26 -1.58
N LEU A 252 -4.34 24.93 -1.69
CA LEU A 252 -5.58 24.28 -2.12
C LEU A 252 -6.66 24.38 -1.04
#